data_AF-A0A8I2ADT2-F1
#
_entry.id   AF-A0A8I2ADT2-F1
#
_cell.length_a   1.000
_cell.length_b   1.000
_cell.length_c   1.000
_cell.angle_alpha   90.00
_cell.angle_beta   90.00
_cell.angle_gamma   90.00
#
_symmetry.space_group_name_H-M   'P 1'
#
loop_
_entity.id
_entity.type
_entity.pdbx_description
1 polymer ?
#
loop_
_entity_poly.entity_id
_entity_poly.type
_entity_poly.pdbx_seq_one_letter_code
_entity_poly.pdbx_strand_id
1 'polypeptide(L)'
;MENKMTRFFKRISANPYISTILLGIGLFVVLLIVLGISLSIYTRHGQTFAIPDFRGESVDKLPELVRKAGLRMEVTDSVYIFNRAPGSIIDQNPKPGTHVKKNRRVFVTINAKNPIKVEVPDVKGYTLRQAKAILEQQGFEVGKLSFTPDMGVNNVLDQLYKGKPAIPGMLIPKGSKIDLLLGMGMHGERTGLPLLIGVKFEEAKNRIIEASLNVGRIKFDETIETYRDSLEARVYSQYPAYSEAISLSFGTRVDIWLTLNESRIPAIKSFNADSIPAVGSYNGEDIIE
;
A
#
# COMPACT_ATOMS: atom_id res chain seq x y z
N MET A 1 11.32 60.05 -64.14
CA MET A 1 11.92 60.62 -62.91
C MET A 1 12.35 59.47 -62.01
N GLU A 2 13.64 59.16 -61.96
CA GLU A 2 14.16 58.10 -61.08
C GLU A 2 13.96 58.53 -59.62
N ASN A 3 13.30 57.68 -58.83
CA ASN A 3 12.85 57.99 -57.48
C ASN A 3 14.05 58.39 -56.58
N LYS A 4 13.94 59.43 -55.75
CA LYS A 4 15.04 59.90 -54.88
C LYS A 4 15.60 58.75 -54.01
N MET A 5 14.71 57.84 -53.63
CA MET A 5 15.01 56.63 -52.88
C MET A 5 15.97 55.69 -53.62
N THR A 6 15.76 55.44 -54.91
CA THR A 6 16.64 54.58 -55.73
C THR A 6 18.04 55.17 -55.93
N ARG A 7 18.18 56.50 -56.03
CA ARG A 7 19.50 57.16 -56.11
C ARG A 7 20.26 57.12 -54.79
N PHE A 8 19.54 57.20 -53.67
CA PHE A 8 20.10 57.08 -52.33
C PHE A 8 20.68 55.67 -52.11
N PHE A 9 19.92 54.62 -52.46
CA PHE A 9 20.41 53.23 -52.41
C PHE A 9 21.61 52.97 -53.35
N LYS A 10 21.62 53.55 -54.57
CA LYS A 10 22.76 53.46 -55.51
C LYS A 10 24.04 54.13 -54.97
N ARG A 11 23.92 55.25 -54.25
CA ARG A 11 25.08 55.94 -53.62
C ARG A 11 25.61 55.20 -52.40
N ILE A 12 24.72 54.58 -51.63
CA ILE A 12 25.07 53.78 -50.46
C ILE A 12 25.75 52.48 -50.88
N SER A 13 25.25 51.81 -51.93
CA SER A 13 25.86 50.57 -52.44
C SER A 13 27.15 50.78 -53.22
N ALA A 14 27.44 51.99 -53.71
CA ALA A 14 28.67 52.34 -54.42
C ALA A 14 29.87 52.60 -53.50
N ASN A 15 29.68 52.72 -52.19
CA ASN A 15 30.76 52.94 -51.23
C ASN A 15 31.30 51.59 -50.71
N PRO A 16 32.60 51.26 -50.93
CA PRO A 16 33.17 49.97 -50.54
C PRO A 16 33.08 49.67 -49.04
N TYR A 17 33.00 50.69 -48.18
CA TYR A 17 32.85 50.50 -46.73
C TYR A 17 31.42 50.13 -46.32
N ILE A 18 30.40 50.63 -47.03
CA ILE A 18 29.00 50.33 -46.68
C ILE A 18 28.57 48.99 -47.30
N SER A 19 29.09 48.64 -48.48
CA SER A 19 28.83 47.35 -49.11
C SER A 19 29.39 46.17 -48.29
N THR A 20 30.57 46.33 -47.67
CA THR A 20 31.17 45.33 -46.78
C THR A 20 30.40 45.16 -45.48
N ILE A 21 29.90 46.25 -44.88
CA ILE A 21 29.02 46.19 -43.68
C ILE A 21 27.70 45.50 -44.01
N LEU A 22 27.05 45.83 -45.14
CA LEU A 22 25.80 45.18 -45.55
C LEU A 22 25.99 43.69 -45.87
N LEU A 23 27.12 43.31 -46.48
CA LEU A 23 27.52 41.91 -46.66
C LEU A 23 27.71 41.19 -45.32
N GLY A 24 28.37 41.83 -44.36
CA GLY A 24 28.56 41.29 -43.01
C GLY A 24 27.24 41.08 -42.27
N ILE A 25 26.31 42.04 -42.35
CA ILE A 25 24.96 41.92 -41.78
C ILE A 25 24.19 40.79 -42.48
N GLY A 26 24.26 40.71 -43.81
CA GLY A 26 23.64 39.62 -44.57
C GLY A 26 24.17 38.25 -44.16
N LEU A 27 25.49 38.11 -44.03
CA LEU A 27 26.13 36.87 -43.57
C LEU A 27 25.71 36.51 -42.14
N PHE A 28 25.62 37.50 -41.26
CA PHE A 28 25.18 37.30 -39.87
C PHE A 28 23.72 36.83 -39.81
N VAL A 29 22.82 37.42 -40.61
CA VAL A 29 21.42 36.99 -40.71
C VAL A 29 21.33 35.56 -41.25
N VAL A 30 22.10 35.22 -42.30
CA VAL A 30 22.17 33.85 -42.83
C VAL A 30 22.67 32.87 -41.75
N LEU A 31 23.70 33.25 -40.99
CA LEU A 31 24.22 32.45 -39.88
C LEU A 31 23.15 32.19 -38.81
N LEU A 32 22.37 33.22 -38.42
CA LEU A 32 21.28 33.07 -37.46
C LEU A 32 20.16 32.15 -37.98
N ILE A 33 19.81 32.24 -39.27
CA ILE A 33 18.83 31.36 -39.90
C ILE A 33 19.33 29.91 -39.91
N VAL A 34 20.59 29.68 -40.30
CA VAL A 34 21.22 28.36 -40.31
C VAL A 34 21.29 27.77 -38.90
N LEU A 35 21.67 28.58 -37.90
CA LEU A 35 21.66 28.17 -36.49
C LEU A 35 20.26 27.81 -36.03
N GLY A 36 19.24 28.62 -36.32
CA GLY A 36 17.85 28.34 -35.97
C GLY A 36 17.32 27.05 -36.58
N ILE A 37 17.58 26.82 -37.87
CA ILE A 37 17.21 25.58 -38.56
C ILE A 37 17.99 24.38 -37.99
N SER A 38 19.30 24.53 -37.75
CA SER A 38 20.15 23.47 -37.19
C SER A 38 19.69 23.08 -35.78
N LEU A 39 19.41 24.06 -34.91
CA LEU A 39 18.84 23.83 -33.58
C LEU A 39 17.46 23.17 -33.66
N SER A 40 16.61 23.59 -34.59
CA SER A 40 15.27 22.99 -34.79
C SER A 40 15.37 21.51 -35.21
N ILE A 41 16.26 21.19 -36.15
CA ILE A 41 16.51 19.81 -36.61
C ILE A 41 17.14 18.97 -35.48
N TYR A 42 18.11 19.52 -34.77
CA TYR A 42 18.81 18.82 -33.69
C TYR A 42 17.90 18.54 -32.49
N THR A 43 17.04 19.49 -32.11
CA THR A 43 16.16 19.37 -30.94
C THR A 43 14.85 18.64 -31.20
N ARG A 44 14.53 18.30 -32.46
CA ARG A 44 13.32 17.58 -32.88
C ARG A 44 12.06 18.09 -32.17
N HIS A 45 11.79 19.39 -32.29
CA HIS A 45 10.59 20.01 -31.72
C HIS A 45 9.30 19.29 -32.17
N GLY A 46 8.42 18.99 -31.22
CA GLY A 46 7.03 18.60 -31.48
C GLY A 46 6.71 17.10 -31.61
N GLN A 47 7.68 16.20 -31.76
CA GLN A 47 7.39 14.76 -31.85
C GLN A 47 7.21 14.14 -30.45
N THR A 48 6.02 14.33 -29.89
CA THR A 48 5.56 13.63 -28.68
C THR A 48 4.58 12.53 -29.05
N PHE A 49 4.51 11.48 -28.24
CA PHE A 49 3.53 10.42 -28.39
C PHE A 49 2.98 10.04 -27.01
N ALA A 50 1.74 9.57 -26.99
CA ALA A 50 1.10 9.07 -25.79
C ALA A 50 1.77 7.78 -25.32
N ILE A 51 2.11 7.72 -24.04
CA ILE A 51 2.76 6.55 -23.46
C ILE A 51 1.74 5.38 -23.34
N PRO A 52 2.09 4.16 -23.78
CA PRO A 52 1.25 2.98 -23.56
C PRO A 52 1.07 2.66 -22.08
N ASP A 53 0.01 1.90 -21.76
CA ASP A 53 -0.15 1.28 -20.45
C ASP A 53 0.65 -0.02 -20.40
N PHE A 54 1.64 -0.06 -19.52
CA PHE A 54 2.50 -1.22 -19.26
C PHE A 54 2.08 -1.96 -17.99
N ARG A 55 1.09 -1.46 -17.23
CA ARG A 55 0.63 -2.12 -16.00
C ARG A 55 0.07 -3.51 -16.32
N GLY A 56 0.43 -4.49 -15.48
CA GLY A 56 0.08 -5.89 -15.65
C GLY A 56 1.03 -6.69 -16.55
N GLU A 57 1.85 -6.03 -17.37
CA GLU A 57 2.87 -6.74 -18.15
C GLU A 57 4.01 -7.23 -17.26
N SER A 58 4.65 -8.33 -17.68
CA SER A 58 5.81 -8.86 -16.97
C SER A 58 7.06 -8.00 -17.20
N VAL A 59 7.82 -7.77 -16.13
CA VAL A 59 9.15 -7.15 -16.15
C VAL A 59 10.09 -7.86 -17.13
N ASP A 60 9.90 -9.16 -17.36
CA ASP A 60 10.73 -9.95 -18.26
C ASP A 60 10.54 -9.56 -19.73
N LYS A 61 9.39 -8.96 -20.07
CA LYS A 61 9.11 -8.40 -21.41
C LYS A 61 9.60 -6.95 -21.58
N LEU A 62 10.18 -6.34 -20.54
CA LEU A 62 10.66 -4.95 -20.60
C LEU A 62 11.53 -4.68 -21.84
N PRO A 63 12.53 -5.51 -22.21
CA PRO A 63 13.41 -5.19 -23.34
C PRO A 63 12.65 -5.04 -24.67
N GLU A 64 11.61 -5.85 -24.87
CA GLU A 64 10.78 -5.82 -26.07
C GLU A 64 9.86 -4.61 -26.09
N LEU A 65 9.22 -4.30 -24.95
CA LEU A 65 8.33 -3.15 -24.78
C LEU A 65 9.07 -1.83 -24.97
N VAL A 66 10.28 -1.71 -24.39
CA VAL A 66 11.20 -0.58 -24.55
C VAL A 66 11.53 -0.35 -26.03
N ARG A 67 11.92 -1.42 -26.74
CA ARG A 67 12.29 -1.36 -28.15
C ARG A 67 11.10 -0.98 -29.05
N LYS A 68 9.93 -1.58 -28.81
CA LYS A 68 8.71 -1.35 -29.60
C LYS A 68 8.18 0.08 -29.41
N ALA A 69 8.24 0.62 -28.20
CA ALA A 69 7.74 1.95 -27.88
C ALA A 69 8.76 3.08 -28.11
N GLY A 70 10.04 2.76 -28.38
CA GLY A 70 11.09 3.78 -28.50
C GLY A 70 11.32 4.56 -27.20
N LEU A 71 11.12 3.90 -26.06
CA LEU A 71 11.26 4.43 -24.71
C LEU A 71 12.48 3.81 -24.03
N ARG A 72 12.80 4.27 -22.81
CA ARG A 72 13.70 3.58 -21.89
C ARG A 72 12.90 3.23 -20.65
N MET A 73 13.03 2.02 -20.11
CA MET A 73 12.36 1.64 -18.87
C MET A 73 13.37 1.28 -17.80
N GLU A 74 13.07 1.69 -16.57
CA GLU A 74 13.93 1.49 -15.41
C GLU A 74 13.04 1.07 -14.24
N VAL A 75 13.38 -0.04 -13.59
CA VAL A 75 12.68 -0.48 -12.37
C VAL A 75 13.21 0.37 -11.22
N THR A 76 12.33 1.16 -10.61
CA THR A 76 12.73 2.06 -9.50
C THR A 76 12.41 1.47 -8.15
N ASP A 77 11.33 0.68 -8.06
CA ASP A 77 10.86 0.13 -6.81
C ASP A 77 10.18 -1.23 -7.02
N SER A 78 10.06 -1.99 -5.95
CA SER A 78 9.32 -3.25 -5.92
C SER A 78 8.43 -3.32 -4.69
N VAL A 79 7.14 -3.59 -4.90
CA VAL A 79 6.15 -3.79 -3.84
C VAL A 79 5.63 -5.22 -3.90
N TYR A 80 5.25 -5.82 -2.78
CA TYR A 80 4.62 -7.15 -2.80
C TYR A 80 3.11 -7.02 -2.61
N ILE A 81 2.35 -7.41 -3.62
CA ILE A 81 0.89 -7.48 -3.60
C ILE A 81 0.49 -8.94 -3.86
N PHE A 82 -0.09 -9.60 -2.85
CA PHE A 82 -0.42 -11.02 -2.87
C PHE A 82 -1.32 -11.44 -4.05
N ASN A 83 -2.18 -10.55 -4.54
CA ASN A 83 -3.13 -10.82 -5.64
C ASN A 83 -2.65 -10.30 -7.01
N ARG A 84 -1.34 -10.15 -7.21
CA ARG A 84 -0.74 -9.72 -8.49
C ARG A 84 0.32 -10.72 -8.93
N ALA A 85 0.54 -10.82 -10.24
CA ALA A 85 1.54 -11.73 -10.78
C ALA A 85 2.96 -11.30 -10.33
N PRO A 86 3.83 -12.23 -9.89
CA PRO A 86 5.20 -11.90 -9.54
C PRO A 86 5.95 -11.29 -10.73
N GLY A 87 6.65 -10.18 -10.52
CA GLY A 87 7.34 -9.45 -11.58
C GLY A 87 6.43 -8.65 -12.52
N SER A 88 5.11 -8.56 -12.28
CA SER A 88 4.26 -7.69 -13.10
C SER A 88 4.45 -6.22 -12.74
N ILE A 89 4.38 -5.32 -13.72
CA ILE A 89 4.39 -3.88 -13.49
C ILE A 89 3.10 -3.47 -12.77
N ILE A 90 3.23 -2.88 -11.59
CA ILE A 90 2.12 -2.39 -10.76
C ILE A 90 1.81 -0.94 -11.09
N ASP A 91 2.84 -0.12 -11.23
CA ASP A 91 2.72 1.30 -11.50
C ASP A 91 3.79 1.76 -12.49
N GLN A 92 3.50 2.86 -13.18
CA GLN A 92 4.42 3.49 -14.12
C GLN A 92 4.37 5.01 -13.99
N ASN A 93 5.54 5.63 -14.20
CA ASN A 93 5.68 7.06 -14.27
C ASN A 93 6.59 7.42 -15.46
N PRO A 94 6.12 8.16 -16.48
CA PRO A 94 4.81 8.85 -16.57
C PRO A 94 3.58 7.94 -16.70
N LYS A 95 2.42 8.46 -16.25
CA LYS A 95 1.14 7.73 -16.31
C LYS A 95 0.75 7.40 -17.76
N PRO A 96 -0.01 6.32 -17.99
CA PRO A 96 -0.55 5.98 -19.31
C PRO A 96 -1.25 7.18 -19.97
N GLY A 97 -1.06 7.36 -21.28
CA GLY A 97 -1.63 8.49 -22.04
C GLY A 97 -0.85 9.81 -21.93
N THR A 98 0.17 9.90 -21.06
CA THR A 98 1.02 11.09 -20.98
C THR A 98 1.86 11.25 -22.25
N HIS A 99 1.92 12.46 -22.81
CA HIS A 99 2.69 12.75 -24.01
C HIS A 99 4.17 12.92 -23.67
N VAL A 100 5.03 12.09 -24.27
CA VAL A 100 6.48 12.10 -24.01
C VAL A 100 7.27 12.14 -25.31
N LYS A 101 8.51 12.65 -25.24
CA LYS A 101 9.47 12.59 -26.35
C LYS A 101 10.05 11.18 -26.46
N LYS A 102 10.59 10.84 -27.64
CA LYS A 102 11.37 9.61 -27.86
C LYS A 102 12.53 9.49 -26.86
N ASN A 103 12.90 8.25 -26.52
CA ASN A 103 13.92 7.91 -25.52
C ASN A 103 13.64 8.44 -24.11
N ARG A 104 12.40 8.85 -23.79
CA ARG A 104 12.01 9.19 -22.42
C ARG A 104 12.17 7.96 -21.52
N ARG A 105 12.77 8.18 -20.35
CA ARG A 105 12.79 7.20 -19.26
C ARG A 105 11.42 7.10 -18.61
N VAL A 106 10.92 5.88 -18.51
CA VAL A 106 9.72 5.50 -17.79
C VAL A 106 10.16 4.66 -16.59
N PHE A 107 9.83 5.15 -15.41
CA PHE A 107 10.08 4.47 -14.17
C PHE A 107 8.92 3.53 -13.90
N VAL A 108 9.22 2.28 -13.55
CA VAL A 108 8.19 1.28 -13.24
C VAL A 108 8.40 0.73 -11.85
N THR A 109 7.29 0.50 -11.16
CA THR A 109 7.24 -0.23 -9.89
C THR A 109 6.73 -1.63 -10.18
N ILE A 110 7.47 -2.65 -9.78
CA ILE A 110 7.11 -4.05 -10.05
C ILE A 110 6.54 -4.75 -8.83
N ASN A 111 5.76 -5.79 -9.07
CA ASN A 111 5.41 -6.73 -8.02
C ASN A 111 6.63 -7.58 -7.70
N ALA A 112 7.08 -7.59 -6.45
CA ALA A 112 8.28 -8.32 -6.05
C ALA A 112 8.15 -9.81 -6.41
N LYS A 113 9.15 -10.36 -7.12
CA LYS A 113 9.18 -11.79 -7.49
C LYS A 113 9.23 -12.68 -6.24
N ASN A 114 9.95 -12.23 -5.22
CA ASN A 114 10.01 -12.84 -3.91
C ASN A 114 9.46 -11.85 -2.89
N PRO A 115 8.48 -12.23 -2.05
CA PRO A 115 8.09 -11.38 -0.94
C PRO A 115 9.27 -11.16 -0.01
N ILE A 116 9.38 -9.95 0.55
CA ILE A 116 10.34 -9.66 1.62
C ILE A 116 10.06 -10.68 2.73
N LYS A 117 11.08 -11.48 3.08
CA LYS A 117 10.99 -12.42 4.19
C LYS A 117 11.62 -11.79 5.41
N VAL A 118 11.01 -12.03 6.56
CA VAL A 118 11.45 -11.58 7.87
C VAL A 118 11.54 -12.78 8.79
N GLU A 119 12.41 -12.69 9.80
CA GLU A 119 12.62 -13.77 10.74
C GLU A 119 11.45 -13.87 11.71
N VAL A 120 10.98 -15.09 11.93
CA VAL A 120 9.94 -15.37 12.92
C VAL A 120 10.51 -15.13 14.33
N PRO A 121 9.90 -14.24 15.15
CA PRO A 121 10.30 -14.07 16.53
C PRO A 121 9.87 -15.28 17.38
N ASP A 122 10.54 -15.51 18.50
CA ASP A 122 10.05 -16.44 19.53
C ASP A 122 9.04 -15.72 20.41
N VAL A 123 7.78 -16.12 20.33
CA VAL A 123 6.69 -15.58 21.16
C VAL A 123 6.14 -16.59 22.16
N LYS A 124 6.76 -17.77 22.29
CA LYS A 124 6.35 -18.75 23.31
C LYS A 124 6.64 -18.23 24.72
N GLY A 125 5.73 -18.53 25.66
CA GLY A 125 5.79 -18.07 27.04
C GLY A 125 5.32 -16.62 27.25
N TYR A 126 5.14 -15.84 26.17
CA TYR A 126 4.55 -14.51 26.27
C TYR A 126 3.03 -14.57 26.33
N THR A 127 2.43 -13.54 26.92
CA THR A 127 0.97 -13.35 26.85
C THR A 127 0.54 -13.03 25.43
N LEU A 128 -0.71 -13.32 25.08
CA LEU A 128 -1.31 -13.00 23.77
C LEU A 128 -1.06 -11.54 23.36
N ARG A 129 -1.20 -10.60 24.29
CA ARG A 129 -0.99 -9.16 24.03
C ARG A 129 0.46 -8.86 23.67
N GLN A 130 1.42 -9.44 24.40
CA GLN A 130 2.84 -9.29 24.11
C GLN A 130 3.23 -9.96 22.79
N ALA A 131 2.77 -11.20 22.57
CA ALA A 131 3.01 -11.95 21.35
C ALA A 131 2.48 -11.20 20.12
N LYS A 132 1.26 -10.65 20.19
CA LYS A 132 0.68 -9.80 19.14
C LYS A 132 1.60 -8.62 18.81
N ALA A 133 2.03 -7.86 19.82
CA ALA A 133 2.88 -6.70 19.62
C ALA A 133 4.22 -7.08 18.95
N ILE A 134 4.86 -8.16 19.41
CA ILE A 134 6.13 -8.66 18.85
C ILE A 134 5.95 -9.11 17.39
N LEU A 135 4.89 -9.85 17.09
CA LEU A 135 4.58 -10.31 15.74
C LEU A 135 4.31 -9.13 14.79
N GLU A 136 3.49 -8.17 15.20
CA GLU A 136 3.15 -6.98 14.41
C GLU A 136 4.39 -6.10 14.17
N GLN A 137 5.26 -5.96 15.17
CA GLN A 137 6.52 -5.23 15.03
C GLN A 137 7.45 -5.87 13.98
N GLN A 138 7.50 -7.21 13.92
CA GLN A 138 8.23 -7.93 12.87
C GLN A 138 7.50 -7.95 11.52
N GLY A 139 6.28 -7.42 11.46
CA GLY A 139 5.48 -7.34 10.24
C GLY A 139 4.70 -8.61 9.93
N PHE A 140 4.43 -9.46 10.93
CA PHE A 140 3.47 -10.56 10.85
C PHE A 140 2.10 -10.13 11.34
N GLU A 141 1.08 -10.86 10.93
CA GLU A 141 -0.27 -10.73 11.47
C GLU A 141 -0.58 -11.89 12.41
N VAL A 142 -1.37 -11.64 13.45
CA VAL A 142 -1.93 -12.73 14.25
C VAL A 142 -3.00 -13.46 13.43
N GLY A 143 -2.84 -14.78 13.33
CA GLY A 143 -3.74 -15.68 12.63
C GLY A 143 -4.84 -16.23 13.53
N LYS A 144 -5.10 -17.53 13.41
CA LYS A 144 -6.07 -18.24 14.23
C LYS A 144 -5.51 -18.45 15.64
N LEU A 145 -6.32 -18.12 16.64
CA LEU A 145 -6.10 -18.48 18.03
C LEU A 145 -6.72 -19.86 18.29
N SER A 146 -5.90 -20.80 18.78
CA SER A 146 -6.34 -22.10 19.27
C SER A 146 -6.03 -22.21 20.75
N PHE A 147 -6.85 -22.95 21.48
CA PHE A 147 -6.77 -22.98 22.93
C PHE A 147 -6.72 -24.42 23.44
N THR A 148 -5.93 -24.65 24.48
CA THR A 148 -5.80 -25.94 25.17
C THR A 148 -5.77 -25.72 26.69
N PRO A 149 -6.24 -26.69 27.49
CA PRO A 149 -6.10 -26.61 28.94
C PRO A 149 -4.62 -26.45 29.34
N ASP A 150 -4.34 -25.37 30.08
CA ASP A 150 -3.02 -25.03 30.60
C ASP A 150 -3.18 -24.02 31.74
N MET A 151 -2.24 -24.00 32.69
CA MET A 151 -2.29 -23.08 33.83
C MET A 151 -2.06 -21.61 33.42
N GLY A 152 -1.29 -21.37 32.36
CA GLY A 152 -1.01 -20.05 31.81
C GLY A 152 -2.13 -19.56 30.90
N VAL A 153 -3.16 -18.94 31.49
CA VAL A 153 -4.25 -18.31 30.71
C VAL A 153 -3.68 -17.26 29.76
N ASN A 154 -4.03 -17.37 28.48
CA ASN A 154 -3.56 -16.49 27.40
C ASN A 154 -2.04 -16.48 27.18
N ASN A 155 -1.29 -17.42 27.75
CA ASN A 155 0.12 -17.60 27.41
C ASN A 155 0.25 -18.42 26.12
N VAL A 156 1.17 -18.00 25.26
CA VAL A 156 1.48 -18.71 24.02
C VAL A 156 2.28 -19.96 24.35
N LEU A 157 1.72 -21.11 24.00
CA LEU A 157 2.35 -22.42 24.14
C LEU A 157 3.08 -22.80 22.85
N ASP A 158 2.51 -22.45 21.70
CA ASP A 158 3.12 -22.71 20.39
C ASP A 158 2.69 -21.68 19.34
N GLN A 159 3.48 -21.60 18.27
CA GLN A 159 3.28 -20.70 17.13
C GLN A 159 3.37 -21.50 15.83
N LEU A 160 2.41 -21.32 14.94
CA LEU A 160 2.30 -22.08 13.70
C LEU A 160 2.19 -21.18 12.48
N TYR A 161 2.79 -21.62 11.39
CA TYR A 161 2.63 -21.05 10.06
C TYR A 161 2.09 -22.11 9.11
N LYS A 162 0.90 -21.87 8.55
CA LYS A 162 0.22 -22.81 7.64
C LYS A 162 0.12 -24.23 8.22
N GLY A 163 -0.22 -24.32 9.50
CA GLY A 163 -0.39 -25.59 10.22
C GLY A 163 0.91 -26.33 10.57
N LYS A 164 2.08 -25.74 10.35
CA LYS A 164 3.38 -26.30 10.77
C LYS A 164 4.03 -25.40 11.83
N PRO A 165 4.87 -25.94 12.73
CA PRO A 165 5.58 -25.11 13.71
C PRO A 165 6.36 -23.98 13.05
N ALA A 166 6.12 -22.74 13.49
CA ALA A 166 6.84 -21.55 13.03
C ALA A 166 8.09 -21.38 13.90
N ILE A 167 9.17 -22.08 13.52
CA ILE A 167 10.41 -22.09 14.29
C ILE A 167 11.01 -20.67 14.34
N PRO A 168 11.41 -20.16 15.53
CA PRO A 168 12.09 -18.88 15.64
C PRO A 168 13.33 -18.80 14.73
N GLY A 169 13.54 -17.66 14.06
CA GLY A 169 14.59 -17.46 13.07
C GLY A 169 14.25 -17.99 11.66
N MET A 170 13.13 -18.70 11.48
CA MET A 170 12.68 -19.10 10.14
C MET A 170 12.31 -17.85 9.31
N LEU A 171 12.72 -17.82 8.04
CA LEU A 171 12.38 -16.74 7.12
C LEU A 171 11.00 -16.97 6.49
N ILE A 172 10.02 -16.16 6.90
CA ILE A 172 8.64 -16.21 6.42
C ILE A 172 8.29 -14.88 5.73
N PRO A 173 7.50 -14.89 4.64
CA PRO A 173 7.04 -13.66 3.99
C PRO A 173 6.38 -12.69 4.96
N LYS A 174 6.78 -11.40 4.93
CA LYS A 174 6.12 -10.32 5.68
C LYS A 174 4.63 -10.25 5.33
N GLY A 175 3.80 -9.95 6.32
CA GLY A 175 2.33 -9.99 6.23
C GLY A 175 1.74 -11.39 6.34
N SER A 176 2.57 -12.42 6.55
CA SER A 176 2.07 -13.76 6.86
C SER A 176 1.36 -13.79 8.20
N LYS A 177 0.33 -14.64 8.29
CA LYS A 177 -0.38 -14.91 9.52
C LYS A 177 0.32 -16.01 10.32
N ILE A 178 0.53 -15.76 11.61
CA ILE A 178 1.04 -16.74 12.58
C ILE A 178 -0.11 -17.14 13.49
N ASP A 179 -0.50 -18.41 13.43
CA ASP A 179 -1.50 -19.00 14.30
C ASP A 179 -0.86 -19.25 15.67
N LEU A 180 -1.62 -19.03 16.75
CA LEU A 180 -1.11 -19.17 18.12
C LEU A 180 -1.91 -20.25 18.86
N LEU A 181 -1.19 -21.15 19.52
CA LEU A 181 -1.76 -22.05 20.52
C LEU A 181 -1.58 -21.42 21.90
N LEU A 182 -2.67 -21.24 22.63
CA LEU A 182 -2.74 -20.51 23.88
C LEU A 182 -3.30 -21.39 25.00
N GLY A 183 -2.92 -21.11 26.24
CA GLY A 183 -3.58 -21.67 27.42
C GLY A 183 -4.95 -21.05 27.68
N MET A 184 -5.95 -21.86 28.05
CA MET A 184 -7.30 -21.38 28.42
C MET A 184 -7.69 -21.64 29.88
N GLY A 185 -6.72 -21.86 30.76
CA GLY A 185 -7.00 -22.28 32.14
C GLY A 185 -7.47 -23.74 32.21
N MET A 186 -7.52 -24.28 33.42
CA MET A 186 -7.93 -25.67 33.66
C MET A 186 -9.42 -25.92 33.46
N HIS A 187 -10.24 -24.87 33.56
CA HIS A 187 -11.71 -24.96 33.54
C HIS A 187 -12.35 -24.34 32.29
N GLY A 188 -11.52 -23.83 31.37
CA GLY A 188 -11.99 -23.18 30.15
C GLY A 188 -12.51 -21.77 30.43
N GLU A 189 -11.61 -20.81 30.30
CA GLU A 189 -11.92 -19.41 30.49
C GLU A 189 -12.93 -18.87 29.47
N ARG A 190 -13.67 -17.86 29.92
CA ARG A 190 -14.67 -17.15 29.13
C ARG A 190 -14.36 -15.66 29.07
N THR A 191 -14.81 -15.03 28.01
CA THR A 191 -14.56 -13.62 27.71
C THR A 191 -15.85 -12.93 27.27
N GLY A 192 -15.92 -11.62 27.46
CA GLY A 192 -16.99 -10.80 26.92
C GLY A 192 -16.82 -10.61 25.41
N LEU A 193 -17.94 -10.38 24.71
CA LEU A 193 -17.90 -9.97 23.31
C LEU A 193 -17.75 -8.45 23.23
N PRO A 194 -16.68 -7.90 22.61
CA PRO A 194 -16.56 -6.46 22.42
C PRO A 194 -17.67 -5.90 21.51
N LEU A 195 -18.10 -4.67 21.79
CA LEU A 195 -18.93 -3.90 20.88
C LEU A 195 -18.07 -3.39 19.71
N LEU A 196 -18.40 -3.83 18.50
CA LEU A 196 -17.66 -3.51 17.28
C LEU A 196 -18.42 -2.54 16.37
N ILE A 197 -19.72 -2.30 16.61
CA ILE A 197 -20.54 -1.43 15.76
C ILE A 197 -19.91 -0.02 15.67
N GLY A 198 -19.79 0.50 14.45
CA GLY A 198 -19.18 1.81 14.15
C GLY A 198 -17.64 1.83 14.16
N VAL A 199 -16.99 0.76 14.61
CA VAL A 199 -15.53 0.66 14.69
C VAL A 199 -14.94 0.36 13.31
N LYS A 200 -13.74 0.89 13.02
CA LYS A 200 -13.01 0.61 11.76
C LYS A 200 -12.52 -0.84 11.70
N PHE A 201 -12.26 -1.33 10.49
CA PHE A 201 -11.84 -2.72 10.26
C PHE A 201 -10.67 -3.20 11.15
N GLU A 202 -9.53 -2.51 11.11
CA GLU A 202 -8.32 -2.91 11.86
C GLU A 202 -8.55 -2.85 13.38
N GLU A 203 -9.27 -1.84 13.84
CA GLU A 203 -9.58 -1.73 15.27
C GLU A 203 -10.55 -2.84 15.72
N ALA A 204 -11.54 -3.20 14.90
CA ALA A 204 -12.45 -4.31 15.19
C ALA A 204 -11.69 -5.65 15.28
N LYS A 205 -10.78 -5.90 14.34
CA LYS A 205 -9.87 -7.06 14.37
C LYS A 205 -9.05 -7.10 15.66
N ASN A 206 -8.46 -5.98 16.05
CA ASN A 206 -7.67 -5.87 17.28
C ASN A 206 -8.52 -6.16 18.53
N ARG A 207 -9.71 -5.54 18.65
CA ARG A 207 -10.63 -5.77 19.77
C ARG A 207 -11.05 -7.24 19.89
N ILE A 208 -11.32 -7.92 18.77
CA ILE A 208 -11.66 -9.36 18.75
C ILE A 208 -10.48 -10.18 19.29
N ILE A 209 -9.27 -9.96 18.76
CA ILE A 209 -8.07 -10.73 19.13
C ILE A 209 -7.72 -10.49 20.61
N GLU A 210 -7.74 -9.23 21.07
CA GLU A 210 -7.45 -8.87 22.46
C GLU A 210 -8.48 -9.44 23.45
N ALA A 211 -9.72 -9.63 23.00
CA ALA A 211 -10.74 -10.34 23.76
C ALA A 211 -10.53 -11.87 23.77
N SER A 212 -9.43 -12.41 23.22
CA SER A 212 -9.15 -13.84 23.10
C SER A 212 -10.15 -14.58 22.18
N LEU A 213 -10.70 -13.87 21.20
CA LEU A 213 -11.64 -14.37 20.19
C LEU A 213 -10.99 -14.46 18.80
N ASN A 214 -11.62 -15.21 17.90
CA ASN A 214 -11.15 -15.35 16.52
C ASN A 214 -11.94 -14.45 15.58
N VAL A 215 -11.26 -13.80 14.64
CA VAL A 215 -11.94 -13.14 13.52
C VAL A 215 -12.49 -14.21 12.59
N GLY A 216 -13.81 -14.20 12.40
CA GLY A 216 -14.55 -15.12 11.57
C GLY A 216 -14.68 -14.60 10.14
N ARG A 217 -15.90 -14.65 9.60
CA ARG A 217 -16.23 -14.17 8.27
C ARG A 217 -16.23 -12.65 8.26
N ILE A 218 -15.50 -12.08 7.30
CA ILE A 218 -15.51 -10.65 6.99
C ILE A 218 -16.32 -10.48 5.71
N LYS A 219 -17.40 -9.68 5.74
CA LYS A 219 -18.19 -9.34 4.56
C LYS A 219 -18.19 -7.83 4.34
N PHE A 220 -17.68 -7.41 3.19
CA PHE A 220 -17.81 -6.05 2.70
C PHE A 220 -19.11 -5.93 1.91
N ASP A 221 -19.80 -4.80 2.07
CA ASP A 221 -20.96 -4.48 1.26
C ASP A 221 -20.56 -3.88 -0.11
N GLU A 222 -21.55 -3.51 -0.92
CA GLU A 222 -21.35 -2.97 -2.25
C GLU A 222 -20.66 -1.61 -2.30
N THR A 223 -20.52 -0.91 -1.17
CA THR A 223 -19.88 0.42 -1.13
C THR A 223 -18.35 0.33 -1.17
N ILE A 224 -17.79 -0.87 -1.06
CA ILE A 224 -16.35 -1.10 -0.90
C ILE A 224 -15.84 -1.79 -2.16
N GLU A 225 -15.20 -1.01 -3.04
CA GLU A 225 -14.68 -1.52 -4.32
C GLU A 225 -13.16 -1.69 -4.29
N THR A 226 -12.48 -0.88 -3.47
CA THR A 226 -11.02 -0.85 -3.40
C THR A 226 -10.47 -1.18 -2.02
N TYR A 227 -9.18 -1.49 -1.96
CA TYR A 227 -8.48 -1.66 -0.69
C TYR A 227 -8.53 -0.39 0.17
N ARG A 228 -8.46 0.80 -0.43
CA ARG A 228 -8.53 2.07 0.33
C ARG A 228 -9.89 2.23 1.01
N ASP A 229 -10.95 1.82 0.34
CA ASP A 229 -12.32 1.86 0.87
C ASP A 229 -12.44 0.95 2.11
N SER A 230 -11.78 -0.21 2.08
CA SER A 230 -11.81 -1.16 3.21
C SER A 230 -11.16 -0.62 4.49
N LEU A 231 -10.23 0.34 4.39
CA LEU A 231 -9.57 0.96 5.55
C LEU A 231 -10.47 1.96 6.28
N GLU A 232 -11.37 2.60 5.54
CA GLU A 232 -12.33 3.57 6.07
C GLU A 232 -13.67 2.93 6.44
N ALA A 233 -13.91 1.70 5.97
CA ALA A 233 -15.11 0.95 6.26
C ALA A 233 -15.29 0.67 7.76
N ARG A 234 -16.54 0.79 8.22
CA ARG A 234 -16.94 0.58 9.60
C ARG A 234 -17.87 -0.60 9.72
N VAL A 235 -17.79 -1.28 10.86
CA VAL A 235 -18.67 -2.42 11.15
C VAL A 235 -20.10 -1.93 11.38
N TYR A 236 -21.05 -2.41 10.59
CA TYR A 236 -22.48 -2.13 10.77
C TYR A 236 -23.25 -3.30 11.36
N SER A 237 -22.67 -4.50 11.34
CA SER A 237 -23.24 -5.69 11.95
C SER A 237 -22.14 -6.64 12.42
N GLN A 238 -22.40 -7.38 13.49
CA GLN A 238 -21.53 -8.42 14.02
C GLN A 238 -22.34 -9.65 14.43
N TYR A 239 -21.71 -10.81 14.37
CA TYR A 239 -22.27 -12.06 14.86
C TYR A 239 -21.21 -12.82 15.67
N PRO A 240 -21.50 -13.27 16.91
CA PRO A 240 -22.76 -13.07 17.65
C PRO A 240 -23.12 -11.59 17.85
N ALA A 241 -24.41 -11.31 18.08
CA ALA A 241 -24.85 -9.95 18.39
C ALA A 241 -24.32 -9.54 19.76
N TYR A 242 -23.89 -8.28 19.90
CA TYR A 242 -23.39 -7.75 21.17
C TYR A 242 -24.48 -7.77 22.25
N SER A 243 -24.09 -8.16 23.47
CA SER A 243 -24.88 -8.04 24.70
C SER A 243 -23.93 -7.99 25.89
N GLU A 244 -24.19 -7.14 26.88
CA GLU A 244 -23.32 -7.02 28.07
C GLU A 244 -23.23 -8.33 28.87
N ALA A 245 -24.29 -9.14 28.87
CA ALA A 245 -24.34 -10.41 29.57
C ALA A 245 -23.72 -11.57 28.77
N ILE A 246 -23.33 -11.36 27.50
CA ILE A 246 -22.79 -12.44 26.69
C ILE A 246 -21.39 -12.80 27.18
N SER A 247 -21.23 -14.06 27.52
CA SER A 247 -19.95 -14.66 27.86
C SER A 247 -19.68 -15.74 26.84
N LEU A 248 -18.52 -15.71 26.19
CA LEU A 248 -18.12 -16.62 25.12
C LEU A 248 -16.90 -17.41 25.56
N SER A 249 -16.76 -18.65 25.10
CA SER A 249 -15.53 -19.41 25.30
C SER A 249 -14.40 -18.80 24.47
N PHE A 250 -13.16 -18.87 24.97
CA PHE A 250 -11.99 -18.44 24.22
C PHE A 250 -11.92 -19.10 22.83
N GLY A 251 -11.49 -18.34 21.83
CA GLY A 251 -11.40 -18.79 20.44
C GLY A 251 -12.72 -18.84 19.68
N THR A 252 -13.84 -18.44 20.30
CA THR A 252 -15.11 -18.26 19.58
C THR A 252 -14.93 -17.30 18.41
N ARG A 253 -15.56 -17.61 17.28
CA ARG A 253 -15.47 -16.80 16.06
C ARG A 253 -16.46 -15.64 16.10
N VAL A 254 -16.01 -14.47 15.64
CA VAL A 254 -16.82 -13.27 15.48
C VAL A 254 -16.80 -12.86 14.02
N ASP A 255 -17.97 -12.93 13.38
CA ASP A 255 -18.18 -12.45 12.01
C ASP A 255 -18.53 -10.96 12.03
N ILE A 256 -18.02 -10.22 11.06
CA ILE A 256 -18.22 -8.77 10.95
C ILE A 256 -18.62 -8.38 9.52
N TRP A 257 -19.54 -7.43 9.43
CA TRP A 257 -19.98 -6.83 8.18
C TRP A 257 -19.62 -5.36 8.15
N LEU A 258 -19.00 -4.92 7.06
CA LEU A 258 -18.47 -3.56 6.92
C LEU A 258 -19.12 -2.80 5.77
N THR A 259 -19.26 -1.49 5.97
CA THR A 259 -19.85 -0.54 5.01
C THR A 259 -19.16 0.82 5.10
N LEU A 260 -19.18 1.57 4.00
CA LEU A 260 -18.90 3.02 3.99
C LEU A 260 -20.18 3.85 4.12
N ASN A 261 -21.36 3.25 3.99
CA ASN A 261 -22.62 3.97 4.14
C ASN A 261 -22.95 4.19 5.62
N GLU A 262 -22.72 5.41 6.10
CA GLU A 262 -22.97 5.79 7.50
C GLU A 262 -24.42 5.56 7.94
N SER A 263 -25.40 5.67 7.03
CA SER A 263 -26.81 5.45 7.36
C SER A 263 -27.15 4.00 7.69
N ARG A 264 -26.29 3.04 7.31
CA ARG A 264 -26.46 1.61 7.65
C ARG A 264 -25.92 1.28 9.04
N ILE A 265 -25.11 2.16 9.63
CA ILE A 265 -24.48 1.93 10.93
C ILE A 265 -25.52 2.22 12.02
N PRO A 266 -25.92 1.24 12.84
CA PRO A 266 -26.86 1.47 13.92
C PRO A 266 -26.34 2.53 14.90
N ALA A 267 -27.20 3.49 15.26
CA ALA A 267 -26.88 4.44 16.31
C ALA A 267 -26.76 3.70 17.65
N ILE A 268 -25.55 3.65 18.19
CA ILE A 268 -25.34 3.20 19.56
C ILE A 268 -25.84 4.35 20.45
N LYS A 269 -27.02 4.21 21.06
CA LYS A 269 -27.42 5.12 22.15
C LYS A 269 -26.30 5.07 23.18
N SER A 270 -25.68 6.22 23.45
CA SER A 270 -24.54 6.37 24.36
C SER A 270 -24.67 5.46 25.59
N PHE A 271 -23.91 4.39 25.61
CA PHE A 271 -23.72 3.58 26.81
C PHE A 271 -22.67 4.31 27.66
N ASN A 272 -23.00 4.58 28.92
CA ASN A 272 -22.14 5.29 29.85
C ASN A 272 -20.73 4.67 29.86
N ALA A 273 -19.74 5.49 29.50
CA ALA A 273 -18.32 5.14 29.49
C ALA A 273 -17.77 4.79 30.89
N ASP A 274 -18.56 5.01 31.94
CA ASP A 274 -18.21 4.70 33.34
C ASP A 274 -18.45 3.22 33.71
N SER A 275 -18.92 2.40 32.77
CA SER A 275 -19.23 0.97 32.96
C SER A 275 -18.15 0.04 32.40
N ILE A 276 -16.88 0.46 32.38
CA ILE A 276 -15.77 -0.47 32.18
C ILE A 276 -15.69 -1.27 33.49
N PRO A 277 -16.01 -2.58 33.53
CA PRO A 277 -15.61 -3.37 34.68
C PRO A 277 -14.08 -3.28 34.72
N ALA A 278 -13.55 -2.69 35.80
CA ALA A 278 -12.12 -2.74 36.07
C ALA A 278 -11.69 -4.20 35.88
N VAL A 279 -10.75 -4.42 34.96
CA VAL A 279 -10.04 -5.69 34.86
C VAL A 279 -9.58 -6.00 36.27
N GLY A 280 -10.08 -7.11 36.83
CA GLY A 280 -9.90 -7.45 38.23
C GLY A 280 -8.45 -7.26 38.64
N SER A 281 -8.23 -6.36 39.61
CA SER A 281 -7.01 -6.31 40.37
C SER A 281 -6.81 -7.70 40.96
N TYR A 282 -5.77 -8.40 40.52
CA TYR A 282 -5.24 -9.54 41.26
C TYR A 282 -4.74 -8.98 42.59
N ASN A 283 -5.58 -9.03 43.62
CA ASN A 283 -5.12 -8.87 44.99
C ASN A 283 -4.37 -10.16 45.33
N GLY A 284 -3.04 -10.10 45.18
CA GLY A 284 -2.15 -11.10 45.75
C GLY A 284 -2.10 -10.91 47.26
N GLU A 285 -3.08 -11.45 47.97
CA GLU A 285 -3.09 -11.66 49.40
C GLU A 285 -4.25 -12.61 49.69
N ASP A 286 -3.99 -13.91 49.60
CA ASP A 286 -4.68 -14.98 50.36
C ASP A 286 -4.00 -16.32 50.03
N ILE A 287 -2.83 -16.51 50.65
CA ILE A 287 -2.21 -17.81 50.89
C ILE A 287 -1.46 -17.73 52.21
N ILE A 288 -2.19 -17.66 53.34
CA ILE A 288 -1.76 -18.22 54.64
C ILE A 288 -3.00 -18.53 55.51
N GLU A 289 -3.46 -19.78 55.51
CA GLU A 289 -3.74 -20.68 56.66
C GLU A 289 -4.50 -21.93 56.22
#